data_AF-A0A1J6VYB4-F1
#
_entry.id   AF-A0A1J6VYB4-F1
#
_cell.length_a   1.000
_cell.length_b   1.000
_cell.length_c   1.000
_cell.angle_alpha   90.00
_cell.angle_beta   90.00
_cell.angle_gamma   90.00
#
_symmetry.space_group_name_H-M   'P 1'
#
loop_
_entity.id
_entity.type
_entity.pdbx_description
1 polymer ?
#
loop_
_entity_poly.entity_id
_entity_poly.type
_entity_poly.pdbx_seq_one_letter_code
_entity_poly.pdbx_strand_id
1 'polypeptide(L)'
;MDLQKYHPVEGKTAHKSWWNEKGYVQRLFNKETKKIEEKTVSYQNMTEALIGYAYLPWTSSRSTDRTIRFRIAANIVIQYEDKQTGQYLLFLAETQEDLAKWLQLFNEHTIPVFTTDLDLKDVPHTDYKLFYKDIKKKQFKSNSQLPDVMAVTKEHSTHPQWRPESYKKREETGNSKWVYKKKKLTAFLAVCSFLTALFWIPIWEVGRDQSFDTVHSLLFTAITLILLGTYLKDLWSPYQSLRDTAVLGISLYTGLAAANLFMPISTETYLALWYEFLVLAVYINAGYFIMRKVNKKLTRKTNRQ
;
A
#
# COMPACT_ATOMS: atom_id res chain seq x y z
N MET A 1 18.15 -26.16 5.79
CA MET A 1 18.19 -24.73 5.42
C MET A 1 16.77 -24.19 5.50
N ASP A 2 16.48 -23.31 6.45
CA ASP A 2 15.13 -22.80 6.74
C ASP A 2 15.04 -21.35 6.22
N LEU A 3 14.76 -21.21 4.92
CA LEU A 3 14.70 -19.90 4.26
C LEU A 3 13.24 -19.46 4.14
N GLN A 4 12.86 -18.41 4.89
CA GLN A 4 11.61 -17.65 4.73
C GLN A 4 11.83 -16.55 3.69
N LYS A 5 10.87 -16.07 2.86
CA LYS A 5 9.42 -15.91 3.00
C LYS A 5 8.64 -16.41 1.77
N TYR A 6 7.44 -16.93 2.01
CA TYR A 6 6.56 -17.53 1.02
C TYR A 6 5.46 -16.56 0.59
N HIS A 7 5.21 -16.51 -0.71
CA HIS A 7 3.96 -15.97 -1.25
C HIS A 7 2.92 -17.09 -1.43
N PRO A 8 1.63 -16.77 -1.27
CA PRO A 8 0.55 -17.73 -1.42
C PRO A 8 0.49 -18.25 -2.86
N VAL A 9 0.44 -19.57 -3.01
CA VAL A 9 -0.11 -20.19 -4.22
C VAL A 9 -1.62 -19.94 -4.17
N GLU A 10 -2.25 -19.53 -5.28
CA GLU A 10 -3.69 -19.18 -5.29
C GLU A 10 -4.55 -20.19 -4.50
N GLY A 11 -5.32 -19.69 -3.53
CA GLY A 11 -6.18 -20.51 -2.66
C GLY A 11 -5.48 -21.28 -1.52
N LYS A 12 -4.14 -21.32 -1.47
CA LYS A 12 -3.36 -22.11 -0.51
C LYS A 12 -2.35 -21.25 0.26
N THR A 13 -2.30 -21.45 1.57
CA THR A 13 -1.31 -20.79 2.44
C THR A 13 -0.16 -21.74 2.72
N ALA A 14 1.07 -21.33 2.41
CA ALA A 14 2.26 -22.10 2.79
C ALA A 14 2.36 -22.18 4.33
N HIS A 15 2.51 -23.40 4.85
CA HIS A 15 2.55 -23.69 6.28
C HIS A 15 3.99 -23.98 6.74
N LYS A 16 4.75 -24.76 5.97
CA LYS A 16 6.16 -25.06 6.22
C LYS A 16 6.81 -25.51 4.91
N SER A 17 8.09 -25.25 4.73
CA SER A 17 8.80 -25.69 3.52
C SER A 17 10.27 -25.88 3.85
N TRP A 18 10.94 -26.77 3.14
CA TRP A 18 12.33 -27.12 3.40
C TRP A 18 12.98 -27.74 2.17
N TRP A 19 14.30 -27.79 2.18
CA TRP A 19 15.11 -28.47 1.17
C TRP A 19 15.41 -29.90 1.63
N ASN A 20 15.33 -30.86 0.71
CA ASN A 20 15.78 -32.24 0.91
C ASN A 20 16.60 -32.71 -0.30
N GLU A 21 17.00 -33.98 -0.29
CA GLU A 21 17.80 -34.60 -1.37
C GLU A 21 17.09 -34.63 -2.73
N LYS A 22 15.75 -34.53 -2.75
CA LYS A 22 14.94 -34.60 -3.97
C LYS A 22 14.61 -33.22 -4.54
N GLY A 23 14.63 -32.18 -3.71
CA GLY A 23 14.32 -30.82 -4.12
C GLY A 23 13.71 -29.98 -3.00
N TYR A 24 12.85 -29.05 -3.42
CA TYR A 24 12.19 -28.12 -2.52
C TYR A 24 10.77 -28.58 -2.18
N VAL A 25 10.53 -28.87 -0.91
CA VAL A 25 9.23 -29.33 -0.42
C VAL A 25 8.45 -28.14 0.13
N GLN A 26 7.21 -27.99 -0.34
CA GLN A 26 6.24 -27.01 0.11
C GLN A 26 5.05 -27.72 0.76
N ARG A 27 4.82 -27.47 2.05
CA ARG A 27 3.63 -27.91 2.77
C ARG A 27 2.60 -26.80 2.73
N LEU A 28 1.54 -27.01 1.95
CA LEU A 28 0.50 -26.03 1.65
C LEU A 28 -0.78 -26.39 2.39
N PHE A 29 -1.37 -25.43 3.10
CA PHE A 29 -2.71 -25.57 3.68
C PHE A 29 -3.75 -25.02 2.71
N ASN A 30 -4.68 -25.87 2.30
CA ASN A 30 -5.78 -25.50 1.43
C ASN A 30 -6.96 -25.01 2.30
N LYS A 31 -7.36 -23.75 2.13
CA LYS A 31 -8.41 -23.13 2.95
C LYS A 31 -9.80 -23.70 2.68
N GLU A 32 -10.06 -24.13 1.45
CA GLU A 32 -11.37 -24.67 1.03
C GLU A 32 -11.55 -26.10 1.53
N THR A 33 -10.53 -26.94 1.37
CA THR A 33 -10.60 -28.36 1.77
C THR A 33 -10.18 -28.59 3.22
N LYS A 34 -9.60 -27.59 3.89
CA LYS A 34 -8.95 -27.68 5.22
C LYS A 34 -7.89 -28.78 5.31
N LYS A 35 -7.35 -29.26 4.18
CA LYS A 35 -6.33 -30.30 4.13
C LYS A 35 -4.95 -29.69 3.92
N ILE A 36 -3.95 -30.44 4.38
CA ILE A 36 -2.56 -30.15 4.12
C ILE A 36 -2.13 -30.97 2.91
N GLU A 37 -1.55 -30.29 1.93
CA GLU A 37 -1.01 -30.88 0.72
C GLU A 37 0.51 -30.63 0.69
N GLU A 38 1.27 -31.62 0.27
CA GLU A 38 2.71 -31.49 0.08
C GLU A 38 3.02 -31.47 -1.42
N LYS A 39 3.70 -30.41 -1.86
CA LYS A 39 4.18 -30.26 -3.23
C LYS A 39 5.70 -30.24 -3.20
N THR A 40 6.33 -31.14 -3.93
CA THR A 40 7.79 -31.15 -4.09
C THR A 40 8.16 -30.65 -5.48
N VAL A 41 8.99 -29.62 -5.53
CA VAL A 41 9.65 -29.16 -6.75
C VAL A 41 10.99 -29.88 -6.84
N SER A 42 11.10 -30.85 -7.73
CA SER A 42 12.32 -31.62 -7.95
C SER A 42 13.46 -30.73 -8.47
N TYR A 43 14.71 -30.99 -8.06
CA TYR A 43 15.87 -30.32 -8.64
C TYR A 43 15.95 -30.50 -10.16
N GLN A 44 15.55 -31.67 -10.66
CA GLN A 44 15.54 -31.98 -12.10
C GLN A 44 14.57 -31.09 -12.88
N ASN A 45 13.55 -30.54 -12.21
CA ASN A 45 12.58 -29.66 -12.84
C ASN A 45 13.01 -28.19 -12.77
N MET A 46 14.09 -27.85 -12.03
CA MET A 46 14.60 -26.49 -11.92
C MET A 46 15.44 -26.17 -13.15
N THR A 47 14.91 -25.31 -14.01
CA THR A 47 15.52 -25.01 -15.31
C THR A 47 16.65 -24.00 -15.22
N GLU A 48 16.54 -23.02 -14.32
CA GLU A 48 17.56 -21.99 -14.11
C GLU A 48 17.34 -21.23 -12.80
N ALA A 49 18.42 -20.64 -12.29
CA ALA A 49 18.41 -19.71 -11.18
C ALA A 49 18.92 -18.34 -11.63
N LEU A 50 18.17 -17.27 -11.37
CA LEU A 50 18.57 -15.89 -11.59
C LEU A 50 18.86 -15.20 -10.25
N ILE A 51 20.04 -14.59 -10.15
CA ILE A 51 20.46 -13.81 -8.99
C ILE A 51 20.47 -12.33 -9.37
N GLY A 52 19.71 -11.52 -8.64
CA GLY A 52 19.68 -10.06 -8.78
C GLY A 52 19.84 -9.36 -7.44
N TYR A 53 19.80 -8.04 -7.49
CA TYR A 53 19.95 -7.21 -6.30
C TYR A 53 18.64 -7.13 -5.50
N ALA A 54 18.75 -6.94 -4.19
CA ALA A 54 17.66 -6.50 -3.32
C ALA A 54 18.18 -5.48 -2.30
N TYR A 55 17.65 -4.26 -2.33
CA TYR A 55 18.00 -3.22 -1.38
C TYR A 55 17.05 -3.22 -0.20
N LEU A 56 17.53 -3.69 0.96
CA LEU A 56 16.73 -3.75 2.18
C LEU A 56 17.05 -2.52 3.03
N PRO A 57 16.05 -1.79 3.54
CA PRO A 57 16.31 -0.67 4.44
C PRO A 57 17.10 -1.15 5.67
N TRP A 58 18.18 -0.44 5.99
CA TRP A 58 19.02 -0.69 7.14
C TRP A 58 18.68 0.33 8.22
N THR A 59 17.96 -0.11 9.25
CA THR A 59 17.67 0.70 10.43
C THR A 59 18.80 0.54 11.45
N SER A 60 19.71 1.51 11.49
CA SER A 60 20.64 1.65 12.60
C SER A 60 19.90 2.25 13.79
N SER A 61 19.68 1.47 14.85
CA SER A 61 18.93 1.87 16.04
C SER A 61 19.56 3.02 16.85
N ARG A 62 20.79 3.44 16.52
CA ARG A 62 21.60 4.40 17.32
C ARG A 62 22.14 5.61 16.56
N SER A 63 21.81 5.77 15.28
CA SER A 63 22.33 6.87 14.47
C SER A 63 21.44 8.10 14.53
N THR A 64 21.96 9.23 15.00
CA THR A 64 21.35 10.57 14.88
C THR A 64 21.33 11.08 13.44
N ASP A 65 22.10 10.45 12.54
CA ASP A 65 22.12 10.73 11.11
C ASP A 65 20.82 10.23 10.46
N ARG A 66 20.06 11.17 9.87
CA ARG A 66 18.74 10.92 9.24
C ARG A 66 18.85 10.29 7.85
N THR A 67 20.06 10.00 7.35
CA THR A 67 20.22 9.32 6.07
C THR A 67 19.70 7.89 6.16
N ILE A 68 18.68 7.57 5.35
CA ILE A 68 18.23 6.20 5.17
C ILE A 68 19.38 5.44 4.50
N ARG A 69 19.82 4.34 5.10
CA ARG A 69 20.80 3.44 4.52
C ARG A 69 20.12 2.17 4.07
N PHE A 70 20.71 1.49 3.10
CA PHE A 70 20.22 0.25 2.56
C PHE A 70 21.33 -0.78 2.62
N ARG A 71 21.02 -1.98 3.12
CA ARG A 71 21.89 -3.14 2.94
C ARG A 71 21.56 -3.81 1.61
N ILE A 72 22.60 -4.27 0.94
CA ILE A 72 22.49 -5.08 -0.26
C ILE A 72 22.26 -6.53 0.16
N ALA A 73 21.29 -7.18 -0.47
CA ALA A 73 21.03 -8.61 -0.39
C ALA A 73 20.90 -9.19 -1.81
N ALA A 74 20.95 -10.51 -1.93
CA ALA A 74 20.75 -11.20 -3.20
C ALA A 74 19.33 -11.77 -3.28
N ASN A 75 18.58 -11.34 -4.29
CA ASN A 75 17.28 -11.93 -4.61
C ASN A 75 17.50 -13.07 -5.60
N ILE A 76 16.95 -14.24 -5.30
CA ILE A 76 17.18 -15.48 -6.04
C ILE A 76 15.84 -15.96 -6.59
N VAL A 77 15.77 -16.07 -7.91
CA VAL A 77 14.57 -16.50 -8.65
C VAL A 77 14.88 -17.81 -9.34
N ILE A 78 14.21 -18.90 -8.93
CA ILE A 78 14.39 -20.21 -9.54
C ILE A 78 13.19 -20.47 -10.45
N GLN A 79 13.45 -20.62 -11.75
CA GLN A 79 12.45 -21.09 -12.70
C GLN A 79 12.39 -22.62 -12.64
N TYR A 80 11.19 -23.18 -12.65
CA TYR A 80 10.98 -24.61 -12.75
C TYR A 80 9.80 -24.97 -13.64
N GLU A 81 9.85 -26.17 -14.22
CA GLU A 81 8.78 -26.72 -15.05
C GLU A 81 7.83 -27.60 -14.23
N ASP A 82 6.55 -27.26 -14.29
CA ASP A 82 5.44 -28.09 -13.82
C ASP A 82 4.45 -28.21 -14.98
N LYS A 83 3.78 -29.37 -15.10
CA LYS A 83 3.22 -30.02 -16.31
C LYS A 83 2.49 -29.16 -17.35
N GLN A 84 2.15 -27.90 -17.10
CA GLN A 84 1.55 -26.98 -18.10
C GLN A 84 2.01 -25.50 -18.01
N THR A 85 2.80 -25.06 -17.04
CA THR A 85 3.31 -23.66 -16.99
C THR A 85 4.61 -23.54 -16.19
N GLY A 86 5.57 -22.77 -16.71
CA GLY A 86 6.74 -22.35 -15.94
C GLY A 86 6.32 -21.61 -14.66
N GLN A 87 6.81 -22.09 -13.52
CA GLN A 87 6.58 -21.48 -12.21
C GLN A 87 7.91 -21.00 -11.63
N TYR A 88 7.82 -20.11 -10.64
CA TYR A 88 8.99 -19.47 -10.04
C TYR A 88 9.01 -19.70 -8.53
N LEU A 89 10.18 -19.92 -7.97
CA LEU A 89 10.43 -19.83 -6.55
C LEU A 89 11.27 -18.57 -6.30
N LEU A 90 10.93 -17.81 -5.26
CA LEU A 90 11.58 -16.55 -4.93
C LEU A 90 12.20 -16.67 -3.53
N PHE A 91 13.46 -16.30 -3.41
CA PHE A 91 14.22 -16.39 -2.18
C PHE A 91 15.08 -15.16 -1.98
N LEU A 92 15.48 -14.92 -0.74
CA LEU A 92 16.36 -13.84 -0.36
C LEU A 92 17.56 -14.42 0.40
N ALA A 93 18.76 -14.14 -0.08
CA ALA A 93 20.00 -14.40 0.63
C ALA A 93 20.48 -13.07 1.24
N GLU A 94 20.37 -12.96 2.57
CA GLU A 94 20.75 -11.75 3.30
C GLU A 94 22.21 -11.75 3.76
N THR A 95 22.89 -12.90 3.71
CA THR A 95 24.31 -13.04 4.09
C THR A 95 25.12 -13.66 2.96
N GLN A 96 26.43 -13.40 2.95
CA GLN A 96 27.35 -14.01 1.98
C GLN A 96 27.42 -15.53 2.13
N GLU A 97 27.32 -16.03 3.37
CA GLU A 97 27.27 -17.48 3.64
C GLU A 97 26.02 -18.13 3.06
N ASP A 98 24.86 -17.46 3.16
CA ASP A 98 23.63 -17.99 2.58
C ASP A 98 23.69 -18.00 1.05
N LEU A 99 24.24 -16.95 0.44
CA LEU A 99 24.47 -16.91 -1.00
C LEU A 99 25.43 -18.01 -1.46
N ALA A 100 26.50 -18.27 -0.69
CA ALA A 100 27.43 -19.35 -0.99
C ALA A 100 26.75 -20.73 -0.93
N LYS A 101 25.89 -20.97 0.07
CA LYS A 101 25.10 -22.22 0.17
C LYS A 101 24.17 -22.40 -1.03
N TRP A 102 23.57 -21.32 -1.54
CA TRP A 102 22.75 -21.37 -2.75
C TRP A 102 23.57 -21.74 -3.99
N LEU A 103 24.73 -21.11 -4.18
CA LEU A 103 25.62 -21.43 -5.30
C LEU A 103 26.10 -22.88 -5.26
N GLN A 104 26.43 -23.38 -4.06
CA GLN A 104 26.79 -24.78 -3.86
C GLN A 104 25.63 -25.70 -4.27
N LEU A 105 24.41 -25.42 -3.79
CA LEU A 105 23.22 -26.21 -4.14
C LEU A 105 22.93 -26.21 -5.65
N PHE A 106 23.08 -25.07 -6.32
CA PHE A 106 22.90 -25.00 -7.77
C PHE A 106 23.97 -25.77 -8.53
N ASN A 107 25.22 -25.71 -8.06
CA ASN A 107 26.32 -26.44 -8.67
C ASN A 107 26.17 -27.96 -8.49
N GLU A 108 25.83 -28.43 -7.28
CA GLU A 108 25.61 -29.85 -6.96
C GLU A 108 24.52 -30.50 -7.82
N HIS A 109 23.48 -29.73 -8.15
CA HIS A 109 22.36 -30.21 -8.96
C HIS A 109 22.38 -29.75 -10.41
N THR A 110 23.51 -29.19 -10.88
CA THR A 110 23.71 -28.73 -12.27
C THR A 110 22.64 -27.73 -12.75
N ILE A 111 22.14 -26.88 -11.85
CA ILE A 111 21.15 -25.84 -12.18
C ILE A 111 21.92 -24.62 -12.73
N PRO A 112 21.64 -24.18 -13.97
CA PRO A 112 22.37 -23.06 -14.55
C PRO A 112 22.03 -21.75 -13.83
N VAL A 113 23.07 -20.99 -13.49
CA VAL A 113 22.96 -19.73 -12.76
C VAL A 113 23.18 -18.54 -13.71
N PHE A 114 22.28 -17.58 -13.63
CA PHE A 114 22.34 -16.30 -14.32
C PHE A 114 22.38 -15.16 -13.30
N THR A 115 22.93 -14.02 -13.71
CA THR A 115 22.92 -12.79 -12.93
C THR A 115 22.25 -11.65 -13.69
N THR A 116 21.75 -10.66 -12.95
CA THR A 116 21.24 -9.42 -13.52
C THR A 116 21.60 -8.24 -12.62
N ASP A 117 21.84 -7.09 -13.25
CA ASP A 117 22.15 -5.83 -12.55
C ASP A 117 20.86 -5.10 -12.10
N LEU A 118 19.71 -5.78 -12.12
CA LEU A 118 18.43 -5.22 -11.72
C LEU A 118 18.15 -5.48 -10.24
N ASP A 119 17.51 -4.50 -9.60
CA ASP A 119 16.86 -4.73 -8.31
C ASP A 119 15.53 -5.46 -8.54
N LEU A 120 15.47 -6.70 -8.08
CA LEU A 120 14.34 -7.62 -8.26
C LEU A 120 13.36 -7.59 -7.08
N LYS A 121 13.62 -6.72 -6.10
CA LYS A 121 12.80 -6.58 -4.90
C LYS A 121 11.42 -6.01 -5.25
N ASP A 122 10.42 -6.38 -4.44
CA ASP A 122 9.04 -5.85 -4.49
C ASP A 122 8.26 -6.16 -5.78
N VAL A 123 8.74 -7.09 -6.61
CA VAL A 123 8.03 -7.56 -7.81
C VAL A 123 7.06 -8.70 -7.49
N PRO A 124 5.76 -8.58 -7.84
CA PRO A 124 4.78 -9.64 -7.61
C PRO A 124 5.12 -10.92 -8.38
N HIS A 125 4.87 -12.09 -7.77
CA HIS A 125 5.06 -13.39 -8.43
C HIS A 125 4.35 -13.53 -9.79
N THR A 126 3.15 -12.95 -9.89
CA THR A 126 2.39 -12.92 -11.15
C THR A 126 3.12 -12.23 -12.30
N ASP A 127 3.97 -11.23 -12.01
CA ASP A 127 4.76 -10.54 -13.01
C ASP A 127 5.94 -11.38 -13.50
N TYR A 128 6.52 -12.23 -12.65
CA TYR A 128 7.53 -13.21 -13.09
C TYR A 128 6.95 -14.16 -14.14
N LYS A 129 5.71 -14.62 -13.97
CA LYS A 129 5.06 -15.49 -14.97
C LYS A 129 4.93 -14.87 -16.37
N LEU A 130 4.73 -13.55 -16.43
CA LEU A 130 4.44 -12.85 -17.67
C LEU A 130 5.70 -12.25 -18.31
N PHE A 131 6.61 -11.70 -17.50
CA PHE A 131 7.67 -10.80 -17.97
C PHE A 131 9.09 -11.29 -17.66
N TYR A 132 9.26 -12.43 -16.99
CA TYR A 132 10.59 -12.92 -16.61
C TYR A 132 11.54 -13.11 -17.80
N LYS A 133 11.00 -13.45 -18.98
CA LYS A 133 11.78 -13.57 -20.22
C LYS A 133 12.38 -12.23 -20.69
N ASP A 134 11.82 -11.10 -20.27
CA ASP A 134 12.26 -9.77 -20.66
C ASP A 134 13.47 -9.28 -19.82
N ILE A 135 13.80 -9.98 -18.74
CA ILE A 135 14.95 -9.65 -17.90
C ILE A 135 16.23 -9.94 -18.70
N LYS A 136 17.12 -8.94 -18.79
CA LYS A 136 18.45 -9.12 -19.37
C LYS A 136 19.32 -9.92 -18.40
N LYS A 137 19.57 -11.18 -18.77
CA LYS A 137 20.37 -12.15 -18.00
C LYS A 137 21.79 -12.20 -18.53
N LYS A 138 22.76 -12.40 -17.63
CA LYS A 138 24.15 -12.71 -17.95
C LYS A 138 24.48 -14.08 -17.37
N GLN A 139 25.17 -14.94 -18.12
CA GLN A 139 25.65 -16.22 -17.57
C GLN A 139 26.59 -15.94 -16.40
N PHE A 140 26.37 -16.61 -15.27
CA PHE A 140 27.28 -16.53 -14.13
C PHE A 140 28.64 -17.16 -14.50
N LYS A 141 29.71 -16.38 -14.31
CA LYS A 141 31.10 -16.78 -14.57
C LYS A 141 32.00 -16.60 -13.35
N SER A 142 31.74 -15.58 -12.53
CA SER A 142 32.58 -15.25 -11.39
C SER A 142 31.80 -14.53 -10.29
N ASN A 143 32.28 -14.66 -9.05
CA ASN A 143 31.66 -14.02 -7.87
C ASN A 143 31.60 -12.49 -7.96
N SER A 144 32.44 -11.86 -8.79
CA SER A 144 32.41 -10.41 -9.04
C SER A 144 31.12 -9.92 -9.70
N GLN A 145 30.30 -10.81 -10.25
CA GLN A 145 29.00 -10.50 -10.86
C GLN A 145 27.83 -10.59 -9.87
N LEU A 146 28.10 -10.98 -8.62
CA LEU A 146 27.08 -11.14 -7.60
C LEU A 146 26.92 -9.84 -6.79
N PRO A 147 25.74 -9.62 -6.19
CA PRO A 147 25.57 -8.56 -5.20
C PRO A 147 26.57 -8.72 -4.05
N ASP A 148 27.19 -7.62 -3.63
CA ASP A 148 28.01 -7.58 -2.41
C ASP A 148 27.10 -7.60 -1.19
N VAL A 149 26.67 -8.80 -0.80
CA VAL A 149 25.67 -9.02 0.24
C VAL A 149 26.19 -8.47 1.57
N MET A 150 25.35 -7.74 2.30
CA MET A 150 25.64 -6.96 3.52
C MET A 150 26.35 -5.62 3.32
N ALA A 151 26.78 -5.26 2.10
CA ALA A 151 27.28 -3.91 1.85
C ALA A 151 26.21 -2.86 2.15
N VAL A 152 26.60 -1.76 2.78
CA VAL A 152 25.68 -0.69 3.19
C VAL A 152 25.89 0.53 2.30
N THR A 153 24.84 0.94 1.60
CA THR A 153 24.82 2.16 0.78
C THR A 153 23.85 3.20 1.35
N LYS A 154 24.07 4.47 1.03
CA LYS A 154 23.14 5.58 1.34
C LYS A 154 22.10 5.78 0.24
N GLU A 155 22.31 5.21 -0.93
CA GLU A 155 21.41 5.37 -2.08
C GLU A 155 20.40 4.23 -2.13
N HIS A 156 19.13 4.56 -2.36
CA HIS A 156 18.03 3.59 -2.36
C HIS A 156 18.21 2.50 -3.40
N SER A 157 18.89 2.83 -4.50
CA SER A 157 19.40 1.86 -5.46
C SER A 157 20.36 2.56 -6.42
N THR A 158 21.56 2.01 -6.61
CA THR A 158 22.41 2.34 -7.76
C THR A 158 21.99 1.57 -9.02
N HIS A 159 21.13 0.54 -8.84
CA HIS A 159 20.67 -0.35 -9.90
C HIS A 159 19.22 -0.03 -10.33
N PRO A 160 18.88 -0.16 -11.61
CA PRO A 160 17.50 0.02 -12.04
C PRO A 160 16.59 -1.06 -11.44
N GLN A 161 15.47 -0.65 -10.85
CA GLN A 161 14.45 -1.59 -10.39
C GLN A 161 13.74 -2.23 -11.58
N TRP A 162 13.55 -3.54 -11.52
CA TRP A 162 12.75 -4.24 -12.52
C TRP A 162 11.26 -3.96 -12.28
N ARG A 163 10.68 -3.06 -13.07
CA ARG A 163 9.26 -2.72 -13.01
C ARG A 163 8.60 -2.95 -14.37
N PRO A 164 7.91 -4.08 -14.58
CA PRO A 164 7.14 -4.28 -15.82
C PRO A 164 6.02 -3.22 -15.93
N GLU A 165 5.60 -2.91 -17.16
CA GLU A 165 4.56 -1.89 -17.39
C GLU A 165 3.24 -2.19 -16.65
N SER A 166 2.92 -3.47 -16.45
CA SER A 166 1.80 -3.95 -15.65
C SER A 166 1.84 -3.44 -14.20
N TYR A 167 3.04 -3.32 -13.62
CA TYR A 167 3.26 -2.83 -12.27
C TYR A 167 2.92 -1.35 -12.16
N LYS A 168 3.44 -0.52 -13.09
CA LYS A 168 3.13 0.92 -13.16
C LYS A 168 1.62 1.14 -13.28
N LYS A 169 0.96 0.42 -14.20
CA LYS A 169 -0.49 0.50 -14.38
C LYS A 169 -1.25 0.08 -13.12
N ARG A 170 -0.83 -0.97 -12.40
CA ARG A 170 -1.49 -1.41 -11.16
C ARG A 170 -1.33 -0.40 -10.02
N GLU A 171 -0.16 0.22 -9.87
CA GLU A 171 0.09 1.26 -8.87
C GLU A 171 -0.78 2.50 -9.14
N GLU A 172 -0.90 2.91 -10.41
CA GLU A 172 -1.81 3.96 -10.87
C GLU A 172 -3.30 3.60 -10.66
N THR A 173 -3.68 2.34 -10.89
CA THR A 173 -5.08 1.88 -10.76
C THR A 173 -5.51 1.73 -9.29
N GLY A 174 -4.60 1.30 -8.40
CA GLY A 174 -4.87 1.15 -6.97
C GLY A 174 -5.12 2.49 -6.28
N ASN A 175 -4.26 3.47 -6.55
CA ASN A 175 -4.40 4.83 -6.03
C ASN A 175 -5.62 5.55 -6.64
N SER A 176 -5.90 5.35 -7.94
CA SER A 176 -7.04 6.01 -8.60
C SER A 176 -8.41 5.52 -8.11
N LYS A 177 -8.59 4.23 -7.80
CA LYS A 177 -9.87 3.71 -7.28
C LYS A 177 -10.27 4.32 -5.94
N TRP A 178 -9.32 4.50 -5.03
CA TRP A 178 -9.61 5.09 -3.72
C TRP A 178 -9.89 6.59 -3.83
N VAL A 179 -9.09 7.31 -4.62
CA VAL A 179 -9.32 8.73 -4.94
C VAL A 179 -10.69 8.93 -5.61
N TYR A 180 -11.09 8.02 -6.49
CA TYR A 180 -12.40 8.04 -7.14
C TYR A 180 -13.56 7.83 -6.15
N LYS A 181 -13.45 6.83 -5.24
CA LYS A 181 -14.46 6.59 -4.19
C LYS A 181 -14.62 7.80 -3.27
N LYS A 182 -13.53 8.44 -2.88
CA LYS A 182 -13.55 9.67 -2.07
C LYS A 182 -14.29 10.81 -2.76
N LYS A 183 -13.96 11.10 -4.02
CA LYS A 183 -14.65 12.13 -4.82
C LYS A 183 -16.16 11.88 -4.91
N LYS A 184 -16.56 10.62 -5.12
CA LYS A 184 -17.98 10.24 -5.13
C LYS A 184 -18.67 10.47 -3.79
N LEU A 185 -18.01 10.13 -2.69
CA LEU A 185 -18.55 10.37 -1.35
C LEU A 185 -18.71 11.86 -1.06
N THR A 186 -17.70 12.68 -1.36
CA THR A 186 -17.79 14.15 -1.19
C THR A 186 -18.92 14.73 -2.03
N ALA A 187 -19.06 14.29 -3.29
CA ALA A 187 -20.16 14.72 -4.15
C ALA A 187 -21.54 14.30 -3.60
N PHE A 188 -21.65 13.06 -3.11
CA PHE A 188 -22.88 12.57 -2.47
C PHE A 188 -23.24 13.41 -1.24
N LEU A 189 -22.28 13.67 -0.35
CA LEU A 189 -22.49 14.51 0.84
C LEU A 189 -22.87 15.94 0.45
N ALA A 190 -22.26 16.51 -0.59
CA ALA A 190 -22.61 17.83 -1.10
C ALA A 190 -24.05 17.89 -1.60
N VAL A 191 -24.52 16.88 -2.34
CA VAL A 191 -25.92 16.78 -2.77
C VAL A 191 -26.85 16.62 -1.58
N CYS A 192 -26.53 15.75 -0.61
CA CYS A 192 -27.33 15.61 0.60
C CYS A 192 -27.41 16.92 1.39
N SER A 193 -26.28 17.60 1.59
CA SER A 193 -26.23 18.90 2.25
C SER A 193 -27.07 19.95 1.55
N PHE A 194 -27.02 20.02 0.21
CA PHE A 194 -27.88 20.90 -0.57
C PHE A 194 -29.36 20.59 -0.34
N LEU A 195 -29.77 19.32 -0.41
CA LEU A 195 -31.16 18.91 -0.21
C LEU A 195 -31.65 19.15 1.23
N THR A 196 -30.79 18.91 2.23
CA THR A 196 -31.10 19.23 3.62
C THR A 196 -31.31 20.74 3.80
N ALA A 197 -30.44 21.57 3.22
CA ALA A 197 -30.58 23.01 3.27
C ALA A 197 -31.81 23.53 2.51
N LEU A 198 -32.19 22.85 1.43
CA LEU A 198 -33.35 23.21 0.62
C LEU A 198 -34.67 22.91 1.33
N PHE A 199 -34.79 21.72 1.95
CA PHE A 199 -36.09 21.22 2.42
C PHE A 199 -36.25 21.19 3.94
N TRP A 200 -35.16 21.01 4.70
CA TRP A 200 -35.22 20.79 6.15
C TRP A 200 -34.82 22.02 6.96
N ILE A 201 -33.70 22.66 6.63
CA ILE A 201 -33.18 23.82 7.40
C ILE A 201 -34.20 24.96 7.57
N PRO A 202 -35.04 25.32 6.57
CA PRO A 202 -36.03 26.39 6.73
C PRO A 202 -37.07 26.13 7.83
N ILE A 203 -37.25 24.87 8.23
CA ILE A 203 -38.23 24.44 9.23
C ILE A 203 -37.58 24.37 10.63
N TRP A 204 -36.26 24.50 10.73
CA TRP A 204 -35.55 24.33 12.00
C TRP A 204 -35.70 25.58 12.87
N GLU A 205 -36.00 25.35 14.14
CA GLU A 205 -35.98 26.39 15.15
C GLU A 205 -34.53 26.77 15.48
N VAL A 206 -34.27 28.07 15.50
CA VAL A 206 -32.98 28.63 15.91
C VAL A 206 -33.08 28.95 17.40
N GLY A 207 -32.21 28.33 18.19
CA GLY A 207 -32.13 28.59 19.63
C GLY A 207 -31.65 30.02 19.91
N ARG A 208 -31.86 30.48 21.14
CA ARG A 208 -31.45 31.84 21.57
C ARG A 208 -29.94 32.10 21.44
N ASP A 209 -29.15 31.03 21.39
CA ASP A 209 -27.68 31.08 21.34
C ASP A 209 -27.14 31.07 19.89
N GLN A 210 -27.98 31.34 18.88
CA GLN A 210 -27.61 31.30 17.46
C GLN A 210 -27.07 29.93 17.01
N SER A 211 -27.52 28.85 17.66
CA SER A 211 -27.27 27.46 17.28
C SER A 211 -28.59 26.76 17.01
N PHE A 212 -28.54 25.69 16.21
CA PHE A 212 -29.71 24.83 16.06
C PHE A 212 -29.84 23.91 17.29
N ASP A 213 -31.07 23.48 17.57
CA ASP A 213 -31.33 22.51 18.65
C ASP A 213 -30.45 21.25 18.55
N THR A 214 -30.30 20.57 19.69
CA THR A 214 -29.39 19.44 19.91
C THR A 214 -29.51 18.31 18.88
N VAL A 215 -30.68 18.14 18.28
CA VAL A 215 -30.93 17.11 17.25
C VAL A 215 -30.28 17.48 15.91
N HIS A 216 -30.26 18.76 15.55
CA HIS A 216 -29.73 19.25 14.28
C HIS A 216 -28.21 19.38 14.32
N SER A 217 -27.63 19.73 15.48
CA SER A 217 -26.17 19.72 15.68
C SER A 217 -25.58 18.30 15.61
N LEU A 218 -26.36 17.25 15.92
CA LEU A 218 -25.95 15.85 15.69
C LEU A 218 -25.76 15.52 14.20
N LEU A 219 -26.53 16.14 13.29
CA LEU A 219 -26.35 15.95 11.84
C LEU A 219 -24.97 16.45 11.40
N PHE A 220 -24.60 17.68 11.80
CA PHE A 220 -23.29 18.25 11.50
C PHE A 220 -22.15 17.43 12.14
N THR A 221 -22.38 16.93 13.35
CA THR A 221 -21.45 16.03 14.03
C THR A 221 -21.27 14.71 13.26
N ALA A 222 -22.34 14.10 12.75
CA ALA A 222 -22.27 12.87 11.95
C ALA A 222 -21.51 13.08 10.63
N ILE A 223 -21.77 14.18 9.93
CA ILE A 223 -21.03 14.56 8.70
C ILE A 223 -19.54 14.75 9.02
N THR A 224 -19.23 15.41 10.14
CA THR A 224 -17.86 15.62 10.62
C THR A 224 -17.14 14.30 10.86
N LEU A 225 -17.77 13.34 11.54
CA LEU A 225 -17.18 12.03 11.83
C LEU A 225 -16.94 11.20 10.55
N ILE A 226 -17.88 11.19 9.62
CA ILE A 226 -17.75 10.48 8.33
C ILE A 226 -16.56 11.05 7.54
N LEU A 227 -16.50 12.38 7.41
CA LEU A 227 -15.45 13.05 6.67
C LEU A 227 -14.09 12.85 7.34
N LEU A 228 -13.99 13.06 8.66
CA LEU A 228 -12.77 12.81 9.42
C LEU A 228 -12.28 11.37 9.19
N GLY A 229 -13.17 10.38 9.31
CA GLY A 229 -12.87 8.97 9.06
C GLY A 229 -12.33 8.68 7.64
N THR A 230 -12.83 9.41 6.63
CA THR A 230 -12.32 9.27 5.25
C THR A 230 -10.94 9.89 5.07
N TYR A 231 -10.66 11.01 5.73
CA TYR A 231 -9.34 11.65 5.69
C TYR A 231 -8.29 10.93 6.54
N LEU A 232 -8.69 10.18 7.57
CA LEU A 232 -7.78 9.33 8.33
C LEU A 232 -7.03 8.33 7.44
N LYS A 233 -7.68 7.86 6.36
CA LYS A 233 -7.11 6.89 5.43
C LYS A 233 -6.16 7.51 4.39
N ASP A 234 -6.23 8.83 4.15
CA ASP A 234 -5.41 9.51 3.16
C ASP A 234 -4.98 10.91 3.62
N LEU A 235 -3.72 10.96 4.05
CA LEU A 235 -3.10 12.13 4.68
C LEU A 235 -2.11 12.83 3.72
N TRP A 236 -2.19 12.53 2.41
CA TRP A 236 -1.19 12.95 1.44
C TRP A 236 -1.35 14.42 1.02
N SER A 237 -2.57 14.88 0.72
CA SER A 237 -2.78 16.24 0.19
C SER A 237 -3.35 17.23 1.23
N PRO A 238 -2.58 18.25 1.68
CA PRO A 238 -2.99 19.16 2.75
C PRO A 238 -4.22 20.00 2.42
N TYR A 239 -4.48 20.24 1.13
CA TYR A 239 -5.52 21.15 0.67
C TYR A 239 -6.86 20.47 0.43
N GLN A 240 -6.91 19.15 0.48
CA GLN A 240 -8.12 18.41 0.09
C GLN A 240 -9.22 18.50 1.15
N SER A 241 -8.89 18.47 2.45
CA SER A 241 -9.88 18.68 3.50
C SER A 241 -10.52 20.07 3.40
N LEU A 242 -9.70 21.10 3.16
CA LEU A 242 -10.16 22.48 2.98
C LEU A 242 -11.11 22.61 1.78
N ARG A 243 -10.71 22.05 0.63
CA ARG A 243 -11.53 22.06 -0.59
C ARG A 243 -12.87 21.37 -0.37
N ASP A 244 -12.86 20.17 0.19
CA ASP A 244 -14.06 19.36 0.36
C ASP A 244 -15.01 20.01 1.39
N THR A 245 -14.48 20.59 2.48
CA THR A 245 -15.26 21.43 3.40
C THR A 245 -15.87 22.65 2.67
N ALA A 246 -15.09 23.36 1.84
CA ALA A 246 -15.60 24.49 1.07
C ALA A 246 -16.72 24.09 0.11
N VAL A 247 -16.60 22.94 -0.57
CA VAL A 247 -17.67 22.40 -1.45
C VAL A 247 -18.95 22.14 -0.66
N LEU A 248 -18.84 21.56 0.55
CA LEU A 248 -20.00 21.33 1.41
C LEU A 248 -20.64 22.63 1.88
N GLY A 249 -19.84 23.63 2.26
CA GLY A 249 -20.32 24.96 2.62
C GLY A 249 -21.07 25.62 1.47
N ILE A 250 -20.46 25.67 0.28
CA ILE A 250 -21.10 26.20 -0.93
C ILE A 250 -22.42 25.47 -1.20
N SER A 251 -22.45 24.14 -1.06
CA SER A 251 -23.66 23.34 -1.30
C SER A 251 -24.77 23.67 -0.29
N LEU A 252 -24.43 23.82 0.99
CA LEU A 252 -25.38 24.24 2.04
C LEU A 252 -25.94 25.63 1.77
N TYR A 253 -25.08 26.63 1.51
CA TYR A 253 -25.53 28.00 1.24
C TYR A 253 -26.34 28.13 -0.04
N THR A 254 -25.97 27.37 -1.08
CA THR A 254 -26.73 27.37 -2.35
C THR A 254 -28.10 26.73 -2.13
N GLY A 255 -28.20 25.66 -1.33
CA GLY A 255 -29.47 25.04 -0.98
C GLY A 255 -30.36 25.96 -0.16
N LEU A 256 -29.78 26.67 0.81
CA LEU A 256 -30.50 27.64 1.64
C LEU A 256 -30.96 28.86 0.83
N ALA A 257 -30.11 29.38 -0.06
CA ALA A 257 -30.47 30.47 -0.97
C ALA A 257 -31.61 30.05 -1.93
N ALA A 258 -31.60 28.80 -2.40
CA ALA A 258 -32.70 28.26 -3.20
C ALA A 258 -33.99 28.09 -2.38
N ALA A 259 -33.90 27.66 -1.12
CA ALA A 259 -35.05 27.60 -0.22
C ALA A 259 -35.69 28.96 0.02
N ASN A 260 -34.88 30.02 0.08
CA ASN A 260 -35.36 31.40 0.25
C ASN A 260 -36.27 31.89 -0.90
N LEU A 261 -36.26 31.20 -2.05
CA LEU A 261 -37.20 31.47 -3.15
C LEU A 261 -38.61 30.96 -2.86
N PHE A 262 -38.75 29.97 -1.97
CA PHE A 262 -40.02 29.31 -1.66
C PHE A 262 -40.55 29.69 -0.27
N MET A 263 -39.65 29.95 0.69
CA MET A 263 -39.98 30.31 2.06
C MET A 263 -39.00 31.37 2.57
N PRO A 264 -39.46 32.51 3.11
CA PRO A 264 -38.55 33.54 3.59
C PRO A 264 -37.74 33.03 4.78
N ILE A 265 -36.41 33.09 4.67
CA ILE A 265 -35.47 32.60 5.68
C ILE A 265 -34.96 33.78 6.51
N SER A 266 -35.02 33.67 7.83
CA SER A 266 -34.56 34.72 8.73
C SER A 266 -33.03 34.85 8.72
N THR A 267 -32.54 36.06 9.00
CA THR A 267 -31.09 36.32 9.15
C THR A 267 -30.47 35.44 10.24
N GLU A 268 -31.23 35.10 11.28
CA GLU A 268 -30.79 34.25 12.39
C GLU A 268 -30.45 32.83 11.91
N THR A 269 -31.24 32.27 10.99
CA THR A 269 -30.97 30.96 10.39
C THR A 269 -29.68 30.95 9.58
N TYR A 270 -29.37 32.03 8.86
CA TYR A 270 -28.10 32.18 8.14
C TYR A 270 -26.90 32.23 9.11
N LEU A 271 -27.03 32.99 10.21
CA LEU A 271 -25.98 33.09 11.22
C LEU A 271 -25.74 31.77 11.94
N ALA A 272 -26.81 31.05 12.29
CA ALA A 272 -26.70 29.74 12.93
C ALA A 272 -26.04 28.70 12.02
N LEU A 273 -26.42 28.67 10.74
CA LEU A 273 -25.77 27.80 9.76
C LEU A 273 -24.29 28.15 9.58
N TRP A 274 -23.94 29.44 9.57
CA TRP A 274 -22.56 29.88 9.49
C TRP A 274 -21.73 29.42 10.67
N TYR A 275 -22.27 29.58 11.88
CA TYR A 275 -21.61 29.14 13.10
C TYR A 275 -21.36 27.63 13.10
N GLU A 276 -22.40 26.82 12.85
CA GLU A 276 -22.29 25.35 12.81
C GLU A 276 -21.33 24.85 11.71
N PHE A 277 -21.40 25.46 10.53
CA PHE A 277 -20.48 25.12 9.45
C PHE A 277 -19.03 25.50 9.78
N LEU A 278 -18.81 26.64 10.44
CA LEU A 278 -17.47 27.06 10.86
C LEU A 278 -16.90 26.11 11.91
N VAL A 279 -17.72 25.68 12.87
CA VAL A 279 -17.38 24.66 13.86
C VAL A 279 -16.98 23.35 13.16
N LEU A 280 -17.81 22.85 12.24
CA LEU A 280 -17.50 21.67 11.43
C LEU A 280 -16.20 21.82 10.64
N ALA A 281 -16.00 22.98 10.00
CA ALA A 281 -14.80 23.26 9.22
C ALA A 281 -13.55 23.24 10.10
N VAL A 282 -13.60 23.84 11.29
CA VAL A 282 -12.50 23.82 12.26
C VAL A 282 -12.22 22.40 12.72
N TYR A 283 -13.23 21.62 13.11
CA TYR A 283 -13.02 20.24 13.59
C TYR A 283 -12.44 19.31 12.52
N ILE A 284 -12.97 19.35 11.28
CA ILE A 284 -12.46 18.52 10.18
C ILE A 284 -11.00 18.88 9.87
N ASN A 285 -10.70 20.18 9.74
CA ASN A 285 -9.36 20.61 9.35
C ASN A 285 -8.35 20.44 10.48
N ALA A 286 -8.69 20.84 11.72
CA ALA A 286 -7.83 20.64 12.89
C ALA A 286 -7.58 19.14 13.14
N GLY A 287 -8.64 18.32 13.10
CA GLY A 287 -8.53 16.87 13.22
C GLY A 287 -7.63 16.27 12.13
N TYR A 288 -7.81 16.67 10.88
CA TYR A 288 -6.95 16.28 9.77
C TYR A 288 -5.47 16.65 10.00
N PHE A 289 -5.18 17.90 10.39
CA PHE A 289 -3.80 18.34 10.63
C PHE A 289 -3.14 17.64 11.81
N ILE A 290 -3.88 17.42 12.91
CA ILE A 290 -3.40 16.66 14.08
C ILE A 290 -3.07 15.24 13.63
N MET A 291 -3.99 14.56 12.95
CA MET A 291 -3.78 13.17 12.52
C MET A 291 -2.66 13.06 11.50
N ARG A 292 -2.46 14.06 10.63
CA ARG A 292 -1.31 14.11 9.72
C ARG A 292 0.00 14.24 10.47
N LYS A 293 0.05 15.07 11.53
CA LYS A 293 1.22 15.16 12.41
C LYS A 293 1.47 13.87 13.18
N VAL A 294 0.43 13.22 13.71
CA VAL A 294 0.52 11.94 14.43
C VAL A 294 0.97 10.84 13.49
N ASN A 295 0.37 10.69 12.31
CA ASN A 295 0.77 9.68 11.34
C ASN A 295 2.20 9.91 10.85
N LYS A 296 2.61 11.15 10.58
CA LYS A 296 4.03 11.47 10.30
C LYS A 296 4.96 11.10 11.47
N LYS A 297 4.52 11.22 12.73
CA LYS A 297 5.29 10.77 13.90
C LYS A 297 5.30 9.23 14.03
N LEU A 298 4.19 8.56 13.72
CA LEU A 298 4.06 7.12 13.77
C LEU A 298 4.86 6.45 12.65
N THR A 299 4.75 6.89 11.40
CA THR A 299 5.61 6.39 10.32
C THR A 299 7.09 6.63 10.63
N ARG A 300 7.44 7.77 11.25
CA ARG A 300 8.80 7.99 11.78
C ARG A 300 9.19 7.03 12.91
N LYS A 301 8.25 6.53 13.73
CA LYS A 301 8.52 5.56 14.81
C LYS A 301 8.55 4.12 14.29
N THR A 302 7.66 3.74 13.37
CA THR A 302 7.64 2.44 12.72
C THR A 302 8.86 2.24 11.84
N ASN A 303 9.37 3.31 11.20
CA ASN A 303 10.66 3.29 10.47
C ASN A 303 11.89 3.37 11.41
N ARG A 304 11.69 3.50 12.74
CA ARG A 304 12.75 3.46 13.76
C ARG A 304 12.80 2.11 14.50
N GLN A 305 11.80 1.25 14.34
CA GLN A 305 11.77 -0.13 14.82
C GLN A 305 12.26 -1.07 13.72
#